data_AF-A0A093BSR2-F1
#
_entry.id   AF-A0A093BSR2-F1
#
_cell.length_a   1.000
_cell.length_b   1.000
_cell.length_c   1.000
_cell.angle_alpha   90.00
_cell.angle_beta   90.00
_cell.angle_gamma   90.00
#
_symmetry.space_group_name_H-M   'P 1'
#
loop_
_entity.id
_entity.type
_entity.pdbx_description
1 polymer ?
#
loop_
_entity_poly.entity_id
_entity_poly.type
_entity_poly.pdbx_seq_one_letter_code
_entity_poly.pdbx_strand_id
1 'polypeptide(L)'
;MAHPGRRGYDNREIVLKYIHYKLSQRGYDWAAGEDRAPLPPGLSPPAAAAAVAAAGTSSDHTGLVSPHPEPPGSAAASYAPPAEGLRPAPQVVHLALRQAGDEFARRYQRDFAQMIVAFFEFGGVMCVESVNREMSPLVDSIASWMTEYLNRHLHNWIQDNGGW
;
A
#
# COMPACT_ATOMS: atom_id res chain seq x y z
N MET A 1 -28.62 23.15 -11.04
CA MET A 1 -28.56 21.72 -11.41
C MET A 1 -27.44 21.09 -10.59
N ALA A 2 -27.77 20.50 -9.45
CA ALA A 2 -26.80 19.89 -8.54
C ALA A 2 -26.41 18.50 -9.07
N HIS A 3 -25.12 18.22 -9.23
CA HIS A 3 -24.66 16.92 -9.68
C HIS A 3 -24.74 15.89 -8.53
N PRO A 4 -25.44 14.76 -8.72
CA PRO A 4 -25.60 13.76 -7.69
C PRO A 4 -24.32 12.89 -7.59
N GLY A 5 -23.71 12.91 -6.41
CA GLY A 5 -22.93 11.83 -5.79
C GLY A 5 -22.11 10.88 -6.67
N ARG A 6 -20.84 11.23 -6.93
CA ARG A 6 -19.77 10.23 -6.91
C ARG A 6 -19.41 9.99 -5.44
N ARG A 7 -19.83 8.87 -4.86
CA ARG A 7 -19.41 8.42 -3.52
C ARG A 7 -18.00 7.82 -3.57
N GLY A 8 -17.05 8.62 -4.06
CA GLY A 8 -15.64 8.31 -4.07
C GLY A 8 -14.91 9.64 -4.04
N TYR A 9 -14.13 9.89 -3.00
CA TYR A 9 -13.32 11.10 -2.92
C TYR A 9 -12.25 11.06 -4.00
N ASP A 10 -12.09 12.16 -4.74
CA ASP A 10 -11.02 12.28 -5.74
C ASP A 10 -9.69 12.49 -5.01
N ASN A 11 -8.70 11.66 -5.30
CA ASN A 11 -7.35 11.75 -4.73
C ASN A 11 -6.75 13.15 -4.99
N ARG A 12 -7.03 13.74 -6.15
CA ARG A 12 -6.57 15.10 -6.46
C ARG A 12 -7.16 16.11 -5.50
N GLU A 13 -8.47 16.06 -5.29
CA GLU A 13 -9.17 16.97 -4.38
C GLU A 13 -8.64 16.85 -2.94
N ILE A 14 -8.40 15.62 -2.47
CA ILE A 14 -7.82 15.36 -1.14
C ILE A 14 -6.45 16.00 -1.01
N VAL A 15 -5.55 15.78 -1.99
CA VAL A 15 -4.20 16.36 -1.99
C VAL A 15 -4.25 17.88 -1.98
N LEU A 16 -5.06 18.49 -2.83
CA LEU A 16 -5.17 19.95 -2.91
C LEU A 16 -5.67 20.55 -1.60
N LYS A 17 -6.73 19.99 -1.02
CA LYS A 17 -7.26 20.46 0.28
C LYS A 17 -6.24 20.30 1.39
N TYR A 18 -5.52 19.17 1.43
CA TYR A 18 -4.48 18.94 2.43
C TYR A 18 -3.34 19.95 2.31
N ILE A 19 -2.81 20.18 1.10
CA ILE A 19 -1.70 21.12 0.90
C ILE A 19 -2.15 22.55 1.25
N HIS A 20 -3.34 22.97 0.82
CA HIS A 20 -3.93 24.26 1.20
C HIS A 20 -3.99 24.40 2.72
N TYR A 21 -4.50 23.40 3.42
CA TYR A 21 -4.55 23.39 4.88
C TYR A 21 -3.16 23.51 5.52
N LYS A 22 -2.16 22.75 5.05
CA LYS A 22 -0.79 22.79 5.61
C LYS A 22 -0.10 24.13 5.39
N LEU A 23 -0.38 24.79 4.27
CA LEU A 23 0.12 26.13 3.97
C LEU A 23 -0.62 27.20 4.77
N SER A 24 -1.94 27.11 4.89
CA SER A 24 -2.75 28.05 5.67
C SER A 24 -2.40 28.03 7.16
N GLN A 25 -2.02 26.87 7.71
CA GLN A 25 -1.51 26.77 9.08
C GLN A 25 -0.26 27.63 9.34
N ARG A 26 0.51 27.93 8.29
CA ARG A 26 1.70 28.79 8.38
C ARG A 26 1.45 30.21 7.89
N GLY A 27 0.19 30.57 7.62
CA GLY A 27 -0.20 31.89 7.14
C GLY A 27 -0.01 32.11 5.64
N TYR A 28 0.21 31.05 4.86
CA TYR A 28 0.29 31.15 3.40
C TYR A 28 -1.07 30.89 2.77
N ASP A 29 -1.47 31.79 1.87
CA ASP A 29 -2.65 31.62 1.03
C ASP A 29 -2.23 31.07 -0.34
N TRP A 30 -2.50 29.78 -0.59
CA TRP A 30 -2.14 29.10 -1.83
C TRP A 30 -3.37 28.82 -2.68
N ALA A 31 -3.52 29.56 -3.77
CA ALA A 31 -4.54 29.33 -4.78
C ALA A 31 -4.12 28.19 -5.72
N ALA A 32 -4.53 26.97 -5.40
CA ALA A 32 -4.22 25.80 -6.20
C ALA A 32 -4.93 25.82 -7.56
N GLY A 33 -4.19 26.12 -8.63
CA GLY A 33 -4.43 25.57 -9.97
C GLY A 33 -5.75 25.86 -10.69
N GLU A 34 -6.58 26.82 -10.27
CA GLU A 34 -7.67 27.34 -11.13
C GLU A 34 -7.30 28.64 -11.85
N ASP A 35 -6.29 29.38 -11.37
CA ASP A 35 -5.87 30.68 -11.94
C ASP A 35 -4.42 30.70 -12.45
N ARG A 36 -3.75 29.54 -12.55
CA ARG A 36 -2.34 29.46 -12.95
C ARG A 36 -2.13 28.64 -14.22
N ALA A 37 -1.45 29.25 -15.20
CA ALA A 37 -1.13 28.64 -16.48
C ALA A 37 -0.35 27.32 -16.32
N PRO A 38 -0.62 26.29 -17.15
CA PRO A 38 0.04 24.99 -17.03
C PRO A 38 1.56 25.10 -17.22
N LEU A 39 2.34 24.55 -16.29
CA LEU A 39 3.78 24.40 -16.44
C LEU A 39 4.13 23.24 -17.39
N PRO A 40 5.22 23.35 -18.17
CA PRO A 40 5.64 22.33 -19.12
C PRO A 40 6.12 21.04 -18.43
N PRO A 41 5.92 19.86 -19.05
CA PRO A 41 6.33 18.58 -18.49
C PRO A 41 7.85 18.43 -18.57
N GLY A 42 8.56 18.43 -17.45
CA GLY A 42 10.03 18.36 -17.53
C GLY A 42 10.82 18.08 -16.26
N LEU A 43 10.21 17.74 -15.13
CA LEU A 43 10.98 17.41 -13.92
C LEU A 43 10.71 15.96 -13.53
N SER A 44 11.65 15.10 -13.88
CA SER A 44 11.71 13.71 -13.44
C SER A 44 11.85 13.62 -11.92
N PRO A 45 11.28 12.60 -11.28
CA PRO A 45 11.34 12.44 -9.82
C PRO A 45 12.76 12.18 -9.32
N PRO A 46 13.13 12.62 -8.10
CA PRO A 46 14.34 12.15 -7.44
C PRO A 46 14.19 10.66 -7.11
N ALA A 47 15.17 9.85 -7.53
CA ALA A 47 15.20 8.39 -7.44
C ALA A 47 15.24 7.81 -6.00
N ALA A 48 14.90 8.58 -4.97
CA ALA A 48 15.04 8.19 -3.57
C ALA A 48 13.84 7.42 -2.99
N ALA A 49 12.67 7.41 -3.66
CA ALA A 49 11.47 6.74 -3.13
C ALA A 49 11.30 5.27 -3.57
N ALA A 50 12.14 4.77 -4.48
CA ALA A 50 12.00 3.41 -5.05
C ALA A 50 12.72 2.30 -4.27
N ALA A 51 13.41 2.62 -3.16
CA ALA A 51 14.33 1.68 -2.50
C ALA A 51 13.82 1.05 -1.18
N VAL A 52 12.52 1.09 -0.88
CA VAL A 52 11.99 0.50 0.38
C VAL A 52 11.08 -0.72 0.15
N ALA A 53 10.84 -1.12 -1.12
CA ALA A 53 9.95 -2.24 -1.45
C ALA A 53 10.68 -3.53 -1.88
N ALA A 54 11.95 -3.71 -1.49
CA ALA A 54 12.71 -4.92 -1.82
C ALA A 54 13.56 -5.37 -0.61
N ALA A 55 12.92 -5.69 0.50
CA ALA A 55 13.58 -6.41 1.59
C ALA A 55 12.64 -7.49 2.15
N GLY A 56 12.92 -8.73 1.77
CA GLY A 56 12.33 -9.95 2.33
C GLY A 56 11.96 -10.93 1.24
N THR A 57 12.50 -12.13 1.10
CA THR A 57 13.54 -12.88 1.82
C THR A 57 13.95 -14.00 0.86
N SER A 58 15.24 -14.12 0.52
CA SER A 58 15.78 -15.36 -0.05
C SER A 58 16.70 -15.94 1.01
N SER A 59 16.33 -17.08 1.59
CA SER A 59 17.25 -17.86 2.40
C SER A 59 17.10 -19.33 2.04
N ASP A 60 18.14 -19.82 1.39
CA ASP A 60 18.42 -21.19 1.02
C ASP A 60 18.39 -22.14 2.22
N HIS A 61 17.96 -23.38 1.97
CA HIS A 61 18.40 -24.55 2.71
C HIS A 61 18.47 -25.75 1.76
N THR A 62 19.65 -25.87 1.14
CA THR A 62 20.43 -27.11 0.99
C THR A 62 19.67 -28.41 1.27
N GLY A 63 19.27 -29.07 0.19
CA GLY A 63 18.98 -30.50 0.18
C GLY A 63 20.25 -31.33 0.03
N LEU A 64 20.29 -32.45 0.75
CA LEU A 64 20.94 -33.75 0.46
C LEU A 64 21.53 -34.35 1.75
N VAL A 65 20.86 -35.36 2.31
CA VAL A 65 21.49 -36.65 2.64
C VAL A 65 20.43 -37.68 3.08
N SER A 66 20.38 -38.82 2.41
CA SER A 66 19.67 -40.03 2.83
C SER A 66 20.42 -40.73 3.98
N PRO A 67 19.78 -41.65 4.71
CA PRO A 67 20.08 -43.05 4.40
C PRO A 67 18.88 -44.01 4.48
N HIS A 68 18.94 -44.97 3.55
CA HIS A 68 18.25 -46.25 3.49
C HIS A 68 18.61 -47.14 4.72
N PRO A 69 17.69 -48.01 5.20
CA PRO A 69 17.84 -49.45 4.91
C PRO A 69 16.52 -50.19 4.64
N GLU A 70 16.50 -51.06 3.62
CA GLU A 70 15.58 -52.21 3.53
C GLU A 70 16.12 -53.39 4.35
N PRO A 71 15.22 -54.25 4.87
CA PRO A 71 15.28 -55.66 4.50
C PRO A 71 13.90 -56.32 4.22
N PRO A 72 13.88 -57.55 3.67
CA PRO A 72 12.81 -58.06 2.83
C PRO A 72 11.79 -58.92 3.59
N GLY A 73 10.55 -58.97 3.10
CA GLY A 73 9.53 -59.90 3.62
C GLY A 73 8.17 -59.76 2.96
N SER A 74 7.96 -60.54 1.90
CA SER A 74 6.70 -60.72 1.16
C SER A 74 5.44 -60.86 2.02
N ALA A 75 4.39 -60.10 1.70
CA ALA A 75 3.04 -60.65 1.47
C ALA A 75 2.15 -59.59 0.81
N ALA A 76 1.71 -59.89 -0.41
CA ALA A 76 0.66 -59.17 -1.09
C ALA A 76 -0.64 -59.27 -0.27
N ALA A 77 -1.19 -58.12 0.11
CA ALA A 77 -2.60 -57.99 0.44
C ALA A 77 -3.06 -56.65 -0.15
N SER A 78 -3.82 -56.75 -1.23
CA SER A 78 -4.53 -55.68 -1.88
C SER A 78 -5.36 -54.91 -0.85
N TYR A 79 -4.94 -53.69 -0.50
CA TYR A 79 -5.82 -52.70 0.07
C TYR A 79 -5.80 -51.49 -0.86
N ALA A 80 -6.85 -51.39 -1.66
CA ALA A 80 -7.20 -50.14 -2.31
C ALA A 80 -7.26 -49.05 -1.23
N PRO A 81 -6.63 -47.88 -1.44
CA PRO A 81 -6.79 -46.79 -0.49
C PRO A 81 -8.28 -46.41 -0.49
N PRO A 82 -8.96 -46.45 0.67
CA PRO A 82 -10.29 -45.87 0.72
C PRO A 82 -10.11 -44.39 0.39
N ALA A 83 -10.92 -43.88 -0.54
CA ALA A 83 -10.98 -42.47 -0.88
C ALA A 83 -10.88 -41.64 0.41
N GLU A 84 -9.73 -40.98 0.59
CA GLU A 84 -9.36 -40.22 1.77
C GLU A 84 -10.33 -39.03 1.86
N GLY A 85 -11.52 -39.28 2.41
CA GLY A 85 -12.48 -38.25 2.72
C GLY A 85 -11.79 -37.28 3.66
N LEU A 86 -11.56 -36.05 3.20
CA LEU A 86 -11.04 -34.96 3.99
C LEU A 86 -11.78 -34.96 5.34
N ARG A 87 -11.10 -35.41 6.41
CA ARG A 87 -11.66 -35.36 7.75
C ARG A 87 -12.01 -33.90 8.05
N PRO A 88 -13.22 -33.58 8.55
CA PRO A 88 -13.60 -32.21 8.86
C PRO A 88 -12.56 -31.61 9.81
N ALA A 89 -11.90 -30.53 9.40
CA ALA A 89 -10.89 -29.91 10.23
C ALA A 89 -11.54 -29.45 11.55
N PRO A 90 -10.89 -29.68 12.71
CA PRO A 90 -11.43 -29.26 14.00
C PRO A 90 -11.78 -27.76 13.97
N GLN A 91 -12.95 -27.39 14.49
CA GLN A 91 -13.45 -26.01 14.46
C GLN A 91 -12.46 -25.00 15.09
N VAL A 92 -11.67 -25.45 16.06
CA VAL A 92 -10.58 -24.67 16.67
C VAL A 92 -9.53 -24.22 15.65
N VAL A 93 -9.23 -25.02 14.63
CA VAL A 93 -8.26 -24.68 13.58
C VAL A 93 -8.81 -23.57 12.69
N HIS A 94 -10.08 -23.65 12.29
CA HIS A 94 -10.73 -22.59 11.50
C HIS A 94 -10.81 -21.28 12.28
N LEU A 95 -11.13 -21.34 13.56
CA LEU A 95 -11.16 -20.16 14.43
C LEU A 95 -9.76 -19.55 14.58
N ALA A 96 -8.76 -20.38 14.85
CA ALA A 96 -7.37 -19.93 15.00
C ALA A 96 -6.83 -19.31 13.70
N LEU A 97 -7.10 -19.91 12.54
CA LEU A 97 -6.68 -19.37 11.24
C LEU A 97 -7.37 -18.05 10.94
N ARG A 98 -8.69 -17.96 11.21
CA ARG A 98 -9.42 -16.70 11.06
C ARG A 98 -8.84 -15.62 11.96
N GLN A 99 -8.63 -15.91 13.24
CA GLN A 99 -8.06 -14.96 14.20
C GLN A 99 -6.65 -14.51 13.81
N ALA A 100 -5.80 -15.43 13.33
CA ALA A 100 -4.47 -15.11 12.83
C ALA A 100 -4.54 -14.23 11.58
N GLY A 101 -5.48 -14.52 10.66
CA GLY A 101 -5.74 -13.71 9.48
C GLY A 101 -6.24 -12.30 9.81
N ASP A 102 -7.18 -12.18 10.74
CA ASP A 102 -7.73 -10.90 11.19
C ASP A 102 -6.65 -10.02 11.85
N GLU A 103 -5.78 -10.62 12.67
CA GLU A 103 -4.66 -9.89 13.30
C GLU A 103 -3.59 -9.49 12.29
N PHE A 104 -3.28 -10.35 11.30
CA PHE A 104 -2.37 -10.02 10.20
C PHE A 104 -2.91 -8.85 9.37
N ALA A 105 -4.18 -8.93 8.97
CA ALA A 105 -4.87 -7.89 8.22
C ALA A 105 -4.86 -6.57 8.99
N ARG A 106 -5.15 -6.59 10.29
CA ARG A 106 -5.15 -5.39 11.14
C ARG A 106 -3.79 -4.71 11.23
N ARG A 107 -2.71 -5.48 11.36
CA ARG A 107 -1.34 -4.93 11.42
C ARG A 107 -0.94 -4.33 10.09
N TYR A 108 -1.10 -5.07 9.00
CA TYR A 108 -0.77 -4.58 7.67
C TYR A 108 -1.61 -3.35 7.30
N GLN A 109 -2.90 -3.36 7.61
CA GLN A 109 -3.77 -2.20 7.41
C GLN A 109 -3.28 -0.98 8.19
N ARG A 110 -2.89 -1.16 9.46
CA ARG A 110 -2.35 -0.07 10.29
C ARG A 110 -1.04 0.46 9.73
N ASP A 111 -0.12 -0.41 9.32
CA ASP A 111 1.18 -0.04 8.77
C ASP A 111 0.99 0.77 7.47
N PHE A 112 0.08 0.35 6.62
CA PHE A 112 -0.25 1.07 5.38
C PHE A 112 -0.94 2.40 5.64
N ALA A 113 -1.89 2.45 6.58
CA ALA A 113 -2.50 3.72 6.98
C ALA A 113 -1.45 4.71 7.50
N GLN A 114 -0.46 4.22 8.27
CA GLN A 114 0.67 5.03 8.71
C GLN A 114 1.55 5.50 7.54
N MET A 115 1.80 4.65 6.54
CA MET A 115 2.53 5.05 5.33
C MET A 115 1.82 6.16 4.56
N ILE A 116 0.49 6.09 4.42
CA ILE A 116 -0.30 7.14 3.78
C ILE A 116 -0.19 8.44 4.57
N VAL A 117 -0.38 8.40 5.89
CA VAL A 117 -0.24 9.60 6.74
C VAL A 117 1.17 10.20 6.64
N ALA A 118 2.20 9.37 6.71
CA ALA A 118 3.59 9.81 6.58
C ALA A 118 3.88 10.43 5.21
N PHE A 119 3.32 9.86 4.14
CA PHE A 119 3.41 10.39 2.79
C PHE A 119 2.79 11.80 2.67
N PHE A 120 1.60 12.00 3.24
CA PHE A 120 0.98 13.32 3.27
C PHE A 120 1.80 14.32 4.09
N GLU A 121 2.25 13.93 5.28
CA GLU A 121 3.09 14.79 6.12
C GLU A 121 4.39 15.20 5.44
N PHE A 122 5.07 14.25 4.79
CA PHE A 122 6.28 14.55 4.02
C PHE A 122 6.00 15.50 2.86
N GLY A 123 4.94 15.24 2.07
CA GLY A 123 4.51 16.13 0.98
C GLY A 123 4.18 17.55 1.47
N GLY A 124 3.46 17.66 2.58
CA GLY A 124 3.13 18.94 3.21
C GLY A 124 4.36 19.70 3.71
N VAL A 125 5.36 19.01 4.28
CA VAL A 125 6.64 19.61 4.66
C VAL A 125 7.38 20.15 3.43
N MET A 126 7.42 19.39 2.33
CA MET A 126 8.04 19.84 1.08
C MET A 126 7.35 21.08 0.49
N CYS A 127 6.00 21.13 0.51
CA CYS A 127 5.25 22.28 0.02
C CYS A 127 5.61 23.54 0.81
N VAL A 128 5.64 23.44 2.14
CA VAL A 128 5.97 24.57 3.00
C VAL A 128 7.41 25.03 2.78
N GLU A 129 8.35 24.09 2.74
CA GLU A 129 9.76 24.42 2.54
C GLU A 129 9.97 25.08 1.17
N SER A 130 9.21 24.65 0.16
CA SER A 130 9.22 25.28 -1.16
C SER A 130 8.76 26.75 -1.09
N VAL A 131 7.67 27.04 -0.37
CA VAL A 131 7.20 28.43 -0.20
C VAL A 131 8.19 29.26 0.62
N ASN A 132 8.76 28.72 1.69
CA ASN A 132 9.78 29.39 2.51
C ASN A 132 11.02 29.79 1.69
N ARG A 133 11.35 29.03 0.65
CA ARG A 133 12.48 29.29 -0.27
C ARG A 133 12.10 30.11 -1.49
N GLU A 134 10.90 30.69 -1.53
CA GLU A 134 10.36 31.43 -2.68
C GLU A 134 10.23 30.57 -3.96
N MET A 135 10.19 29.25 -3.83
CA MET A 135 10.01 28.28 -4.92
C MET A 135 8.55 27.83 -5.05
N SER A 136 7.60 28.76 -4.92
CA SER A 136 6.16 28.48 -4.93
C SER A 136 5.65 27.64 -6.13
N PRO A 137 6.22 27.72 -7.35
CA PRO A 137 5.83 26.82 -8.46
C PRO A 137 6.07 25.33 -8.19
N LEU A 138 6.96 24.98 -7.26
CA LEU A 138 7.20 23.58 -6.88
C LEU A 138 6.00 22.98 -6.13
N VAL A 139 5.21 23.80 -5.43
CA VAL A 139 4.02 23.32 -4.70
C VAL A 139 3.03 22.66 -5.65
N ASP A 140 2.81 23.26 -6.83
CA ASP A 140 1.93 22.73 -7.87
C ASP A 140 2.47 21.40 -8.44
N SER A 141 3.79 21.29 -8.60
CA SER A 141 4.46 20.06 -9.04
C SER A 141 4.35 18.95 -7.99
N ILE A 142 4.56 19.27 -6.71
CA ILE A 142 4.43 18.34 -5.58
C ILE A 142 2.99 17.83 -5.49
N ALA A 143 1.99 18.72 -5.59
CA ALA A 143 0.58 18.35 -5.58
C ALA A 143 0.24 17.38 -6.73
N SER A 144 0.76 17.64 -7.93
CA SER A 144 0.60 16.77 -9.09
C SER A 144 1.23 15.39 -8.83
N TRP A 145 2.46 15.33 -8.33
CA TRP A 145 3.15 14.07 -8.02
C TRP A 145 2.47 13.28 -6.92
N MET A 146 2.00 13.95 -5.87
CA MET A 146 1.29 13.30 -4.79
C MET A 146 -0.02 12.66 -5.29
N THR A 147 -0.73 13.38 -6.16
CA THR A 147 -1.96 12.88 -6.81
C THR A 147 -1.66 11.67 -7.68
N GLU A 148 -0.62 11.74 -8.52
CA GLU A 148 -0.24 10.65 -9.42
C GLU A 148 0.18 9.39 -8.63
N TYR A 149 0.94 9.56 -7.55
CA TYR A 149 1.35 8.46 -6.68
C TYR A 149 0.15 7.79 -6.02
N LEU A 150 -0.80 8.57 -5.48
CA LEU A 150 -2.03 8.02 -4.91
C LEU A 150 -2.83 7.24 -5.95
N ASN A 151 -2.95 7.75 -7.17
CA ASN A 151 -3.68 7.09 -8.26
C ASN A 151 -3.01 5.78 -8.71
N ARG A 152 -1.68 5.76 -8.83
CA ARG A 152 -0.95 4.59 -9.34
C ARG A 152 -0.73 3.50 -8.30
N HIS A 153 -0.39 3.87 -7.07
CA HIS A 153 0.11 2.93 -6.08
C HIS A 153 -0.87 2.66 -4.94
N LEU A 154 -1.69 3.64 -4.57
CA LEU A 154 -2.53 3.56 -3.37
C LEU A 154 -4.02 3.40 -3.69
N HIS A 155 -4.45 3.70 -4.92
CA HIS A 155 -5.86 3.66 -5.30
C HIS A 155 -6.50 2.29 -5.04
N ASN A 156 -5.88 1.22 -5.53
CA ASN A 156 -6.41 -0.13 -5.35
C ASN A 156 -6.48 -0.51 -3.86
N TRP A 157 -5.41 -0.25 -3.11
CA TRP A 157 -5.38 -0.54 -1.67
C TRP A 157 -6.46 0.23 -0.91
N ILE A 158 -6.64 1.53 -1.19
CA ILE A 158 -7.66 2.36 -0.54
C ILE A 158 -9.06 1.77 -0.81
N GLN A 159 -9.35 1.39 -2.05
CA GLN A 159 -10.64 0.78 -2.40
C GLN A 159 -10.84 -0.58 -1.71
N ASP A 160 -9.81 -1.44 -1.70
CA ASP A 160 -9.86 -2.76 -1.07
C ASP A 160 -10.05 -2.69 0.45
N ASN A 161 -9.68 -1.55 1.08
CA ASN A 161 -9.79 -1.32 2.52
C ASN A 161 -10.99 -0.45 2.93
N GLY A 162 -11.98 -0.29 2.04
CA GLY A 162 -13.25 0.40 2.35
C GLY A 162 -13.31 1.88 1.96
N GLY A 163 -12.33 2.36 1.18
CA GLY A 163 -12.26 3.74 0.72
C GLY A 163 -11.55 4.68 1.70
N TRP A 164 -11.62 5.98 1.39
CA TRP A 164 -11.20 7.07 2.27
C TRP A 164 -12.20 7.31 3.41
#